data_AF-A0A7Y4Z3D4-F1
#
_entry.id   AF-A0A7Y4Z3D4-F1
#
_cell.length_a   1.000
_cell.length_b   1.000
_cell.length_c   1.000
_cell.angle_alpha   90.00
_cell.angle_beta   90.00
_cell.angle_gamma   90.00
#
_symmetry.space_group_name_H-M   'P 1'
#
loop_
_entity.id
_entity.type
_entity.pdbx_description
1 polymer ?
#
loop_
_entity_poly.entity_id
_entity_poly.type
_entity_poly.pdbx_seq_one_letter_code
_entity_poly.pdbx_strand_id
1 'polypeptide(L)'
;MIEITNKFSVKCKKCGTENEIDINDFGVAEINSEERNMGYETEYYWNCVFDCFKCSNSLEVIPRAFEYPIGVLNYEDVECHGCKIIIKPEFSIVNEE
;
A
#
# COMPACT_ATOMS: atom_id res chain seq x y z
N MET A 1 -4.86 -12.04 -7.94
CA MET A 1 -4.71 -11.22 -6.72
C MET A 1 -3.89 -9.98 -7.04
N ILE A 2 -4.04 -8.90 -6.29
CA ILE A 2 -3.22 -7.69 -6.46
C ILE A 2 -2.03 -7.74 -5.50
N GLU A 3 -0.85 -7.40 -6.00
CA GLU A 3 0.38 -7.25 -5.22
C GLU A 3 1.00 -5.87 -5.44
N ILE A 4 1.75 -5.40 -4.45
CA ILE A 4 2.68 -4.29 -4.63
C ILE A 4 3.87 -4.83 -5.47
N THR A 5 4.52 -4.00 -6.29
CA THR A 5 5.57 -4.51 -7.22
C THR A 5 6.88 -3.74 -7.15
N ASN A 6 6.89 -2.58 -6.50
CA ASN A 6 8.08 -1.74 -6.34
C ASN A 6 8.41 -1.50 -4.87
N LYS A 7 9.66 -1.11 -4.63
CA LYS A 7 10.03 -0.43 -3.39
C LYS A 7 9.51 1.00 -3.45
N PHE A 8 9.18 1.56 -2.29
CA PHE A 8 8.74 2.93 -2.22
C PHE A 8 9.33 3.63 -0.98
N SER A 9 9.27 4.96 -0.98
CA SER A 9 10.04 5.77 -0.04
C SER A 9 9.21 6.90 0.52
N VAL A 10 9.39 7.16 1.81
CA VAL A 10 8.69 8.22 2.52
C VAL A 10 9.63 9.13 3.28
N LYS A 11 9.28 10.40 3.36
CA LYS A 11 10.01 11.41 4.12
C LYS A 11 9.34 11.66 5.46
N CYS A 12 10.07 11.43 6.54
CA CYS A 12 9.60 11.71 7.90
C CYS A 12 9.25 13.20 8.04
N LYS A 13 8.02 13.50 8.50
CA LYS A 13 7.57 14.89 8.72
C LYS A 13 8.29 15.56 9.89
N LYS A 14 8.83 14.79 10.84
CA LYS A 14 9.51 15.30 12.04
C LYS A 14 10.95 15.73 11.77
N CYS A 15 11.78 14.86 11.19
CA CYS A 15 13.21 15.12 11.00
C CYS A 15 13.61 15.33 9.53
N GLY A 16 12.67 15.17 8.58
CA GLY A 16 12.92 15.33 7.16
C GLY A 16 13.77 14.22 6.52
N THR A 17 14.05 13.13 7.23
CA THR A 17 14.85 12.01 6.69
C THR A 17 13.98 11.09 5.85
N GLU A 18 14.52 10.65 4.72
CA GLU A 18 13.88 9.69 3.81
C GLU A 18 14.12 8.28 4.31
N ASN A 19 13.07 7.45 4.31
CA ASN A 19 13.09 6.06 4.72
C ASN A 19 12.59 5.26 3.51
N GLU A 20 13.44 4.36 3.02
CA GLU A 20 13.05 3.35 2.02
C GLU A 20 12.37 2.21 2.76
N ILE A 21 11.29 1.69 2.19
CA ILE A 21 10.55 0.57 2.76
C ILE A 21 10.55 -0.54 1.72
N ASP A 22 10.94 -1.74 2.15
CA ASP A 22 10.97 -2.90 1.29
C ASP A 22 9.56 -3.49 1.17
N ILE A 23 9.24 -4.04 0.02
CA ILE A 23 7.93 -4.69 -0.19
C ILE A 23 7.71 -5.84 0.80
N ASN A 24 8.79 -6.52 1.22
CA ASN A 24 8.69 -7.60 2.19
C ASN A 24 8.22 -7.12 3.58
N ASP A 25 8.31 -5.82 3.86
CA ASP A 25 7.82 -5.23 5.11
C ASP A 25 6.29 -5.03 5.11
N PHE A 26 5.63 -5.18 3.95
CA PHE A 26 4.17 -4.98 3.81
C PHE A 26 3.32 -6.18 4.22
N GLY A 27 3.93 -7.35 4.43
CA GLY A 27 3.17 -8.57 4.74
C GLY A 27 2.17 -8.94 3.63
N VAL A 28 1.20 -9.79 3.97
CA VAL A 28 0.10 -10.18 3.07
C VAL A 28 -1.03 -9.17 3.21
N ALA A 29 -1.66 -8.80 2.09
CA ALA A 29 -2.81 -7.92 2.09
C ALA A 29 -3.97 -8.52 2.91
N GLU A 30 -4.65 -7.69 3.68
CA GLU A 30 -6.02 -7.99 4.12
C GLU A 30 -6.97 -7.80 2.93
N ILE A 31 -7.95 -8.68 2.81
CA ILE A 31 -8.86 -8.72 1.66
C ILE A 31 -10.29 -8.54 2.15
N ASN A 32 -10.96 -7.50 1.64
CA ASN A 32 -12.40 -7.29 1.82
C ASN A 32 -13.09 -7.40 0.45
N SER A 33 -14.34 -7.87 0.42
CA SER A 33 -15.10 -7.96 -0.84
C SER A 33 -16.56 -7.64 -0.64
N GLU A 34 -17.11 -6.85 -1.56
CA GLU A 34 -18.50 -6.42 -1.55
C GLU A 34 -19.14 -6.62 -2.93
N GLU A 35 -20.36 -7.14 -2.98
CA GLU A 35 -21.07 -7.34 -4.25
C GLU A 35 -21.61 -6.01 -4.80
N ARG A 36 -21.35 -5.74 -6.08
CA ARG A 36 -21.83 -4.59 -6.84
C ARG A 36 -22.43 -5.03 -8.17
N ASN A 37 -22.87 -4.07 -8.99
CA ASN A 37 -23.61 -4.34 -10.24
C ASN A 37 -22.84 -5.19 -11.28
N MET A 38 -21.50 -5.21 -11.27
CA MET A 38 -20.65 -5.95 -12.20
C MET A 38 -19.86 -7.10 -11.52
N GLY A 39 -20.34 -7.57 -10.37
CA GLY A 39 -19.67 -8.60 -9.56
C GLY A 39 -19.08 -8.02 -8.28
N TYR A 40 -18.16 -8.76 -7.67
CA TYR A 40 -17.49 -8.31 -6.45
C TYR A 40 -16.49 -7.21 -6.76
N GLU A 41 -16.53 -6.14 -5.96
CA GLU A 41 -15.38 -5.26 -5.76
C GLU A 41 -14.55 -5.85 -4.62
N THR A 42 -13.27 -6.08 -4.88
CA THR A 42 -12.33 -6.61 -3.89
C THR A 42 -11.32 -5.53 -3.53
N GLU A 43 -11.26 -5.16 -2.25
CA GLU A 43 -10.25 -4.28 -1.69
C GLU A 43 -9.08 -5.11 -1.17
N TYR A 44 -7.87 -4.74 -1.59
CA TYR A 44 -6.60 -5.19 -1.06
C TYR A 44 -6.01 -4.08 -0.21
N TYR A 45 -5.81 -4.36 1.07
CA TYR A 45 -5.40 -3.40 2.07
C TYR A 45 -4.10 -3.86 2.75
N TRP A 46 -3.12 -2.97 2.85
CA TRP A 46 -1.92 -3.21 3.65
C TRP A 46 -1.76 -2.12 4.72
N ASN A 47 -1.27 -2.49 5.89
CA ASN A 47 -0.86 -1.53 6.92
C ASN A 47 0.60 -1.79 7.32
N CYS A 48 1.49 -0.84 7.01
CA CYS A 48 2.88 -0.89 7.42
C CYS A 48 3.17 0.24 8.42
N VAL A 49 3.50 -0.17 9.66
CA VAL A 49 3.90 0.73 10.75
C VAL A 49 5.37 0.47 11.07
N PHE A 50 6.18 1.52 11.07
CA PHE A 50 7.61 1.44 11.34
C PHE A 50 8.15 2.76 11.89
N ASP A 51 9.34 2.71 12.48
CA ASP A 51 9.97 3.89 13.06
C ASP A 51 10.98 4.52 12.10
N CYS A 52 10.99 5.86 12.05
CA CYS A 52 12.04 6.57 11.32
C CYS A 52 13.42 6.25 11.91
N PHE A 53 14.32 5.69 11.10
CA PHE A 53 15.63 5.21 11.58
C PHE A 53 16.50 6.30 12.22
N LYS A 54 16.24 7.59 11.93
CA LYS A 54 17.01 8.71 12.47
C LYS A 54 16.47 9.29 13.78
N CYS A 55 15.14 9.38 13.92
CA CYS A 55 14.52 10.13 15.03
C CYS A 55 13.48 9.33 15.82
N SER A 56 13.32 8.05 15.49
CA SER A 56 12.38 7.12 16.13
C SER A 56 10.94 7.64 16.15
N ASN A 57 10.59 8.49 15.18
CA ASN A 57 9.22 8.92 15.00
C ASN A 57 8.45 7.80 14.31
N SER A 58 7.33 7.37 14.89
CA SER A 58 6.44 6.40 14.27
C SER A 58 5.87 6.94 12.96
N LEU A 59 5.98 6.12 11.92
CA LEU A 59 5.50 6.36 10.56
C LEU A 59 4.53 5.23 10.21
N GLU A 60 3.51 5.56 9.43
CA GLU A 60 2.52 4.59 8.97
C GLU A 60 2.20 4.89 7.51
N VAL A 61 2.10 3.83 6.71
CA VAL A 61 1.72 3.88 5.31
C VAL A 61 0.66 2.81 5.06
N ILE A 62 -0.43 3.23 4.42
CA ILE A 62 -1.60 2.39 4.21
C ILE A 62 -1.97 2.42 2.72
N PRO A 63 -1.34 1.57 1.91
CA PRO A 63 -1.70 1.35 0.51
C PRO A 63 -3.00 0.57 0.39
N ARG A 64 -3.82 0.93 -0.58
CA ARG A 64 -5.07 0.24 -0.95
C ARG A 64 -5.20 0.14 -2.46
N ALA A 65 -5.66 -1.02 -2.92
CA ALA A 65 -5.99 -1.24 -4.32
C ALA A 65 -7.35 -1.94 -4.42
N PHE A 66 -8.13 -1.55 -5.42
CA PHE A 66 -9.49 -2.05 -5.63
C PHE A 66 -9.55 -2.76 -6.97
N GLU A 67 -9.98 -4.01 -6.95
CA GLU A 67 -10.25 -4.82 -8.14
C GLU A 67 -11.76 -4.77 -8.44
N TYR A 68 -12.13 -4.18 -9.58
CA TYR A 68 -13.53 -4.13 -10.02
C TYR A 68 -13.70 -3.76 -11.51
N PRO A 69 -14.31 -4.62 -12.34
CA PRO A 69 -14.75 -5.98 -12.02
C PRO A 69 -13.55 -6.92 -11.78
N ILE A 70 -13.83 -8.18 -11.45
CA ILE A 70 -12.80 -9.21 -11.24
C ILE A 70 -11.80 -9.20 -12.41
N GLY A 71 -10.51 -9.17 -12.08
CA GLY A 71 -9.38 -9.11 -13.00
C GLY A 71 -9.01 -7.71 -13.49
N VAL A 72 -9.57 -6.63 -12.93
CA VAL A 72 -9.29 -5.25 -13.35
C VAL A 72 -8.96 -4.35 -12.15
N LEU A 73 -7.76 -3.73 -12.17
CA LEU A 73 -7.37 -2.73 -11.18
C LEU A 73 -8.16 -1.45 -11.48
N ASN A 74 -9.07 -1.11 -10.57
CA ASN A 74 -10.06 -0.04 -10.75
C ASN A 74 -9.62 1.26 -10.08
N TYR A 75 -9.12 1.19 -8.84
CA TYR A 75 -8.73 2.35 -8.06
C TYR A 75 -7.57 2.03 -7.13
N GLU A 76 -6.75 3.04 -6.85
CA GLU A 76 -5.58 2.96 -5.99
C GLU A 76 -5.60 4.16 -5.03
N ASP A 77 -5.30 3.91 -3.76
CA ASP A 77 -5.17 4.94 -2.74
C ASP A 77 -3.99 4.66 -1.82
N VAL A 78 -3.37 5.72 -1.31
CA VAL A 78 -2.27 5.56 -0.35
C VAL A 78 -2.35 6.65 0.70
N GLU A 79 -2.68 6.24 1.92
CA GLU A 79 -2.64 7.11 3.09
C GLU A 79 -1.27 7.03 3.78
N CYS A 80 -0.87 8.13 4.42
CA CYS A 80 0.37 8.14 5.21
C CYS A 80 0.29 9.06 6.43
N HIS A 81 0.74 8.56 7.58
CA HIS A 81 0.80 9.28 8.84
C HIS A 81 2.25 9.42 9.31
N GLY A 82 2.60 10.57 9.91
CA GLY A 82 3.97 10.88 10.33
C GLY A 82 4.99 11.10 9.20
N CYS A 83 4.66 10.78 7.95
CA CYS A 83 5.52 10.93 6.78
C CYS A 83 4.81 11.59 5.58
N LYS A 84 5.56 11.84 4.51
CA LYS A 84 5.08 12.24 3.18
C LYS A 84 5.61 11.24 2.16
N ILE A 85 4.78 10.79 1.23
CA ILE A 85 5.21 9.89 0.17
C ILE A 85 6.12 10.62 -0.82
N ILE A 86 7.25 10.01 -1.15
CA ILE A 86 8.21 10.49 -2.16
C ILE A 86 8.10 9.62 -3.41
N ILE A 87 8.18 8.31 -3.23
CA ILE A 87 7.91 7.30 -4.26
C ILE A 87 6.66 6.56 -3.80
N LYS A 88 5.68 6.40 -4.69
CA LYS A 88 4.42 5.70 -4.39
C LYS A 88 4.58 4.19 -4.60
N PRO A 89 3.85 3.35 -3.85
CA PRO A 89 3.70 1.95 -4.20
C PRO A 89 2.99 1.82 -5.55
N GLU A 90 3.41 0.83 -6.33
CA GLU A 90 2.83 0.42 -7.61
C GLU A 90 2.16 -0.93 -7.43
N PHE A 91 0.95 -1.08 -7.98
CA PHE A 91 0.15 -2.29 -7.84
C PHE A 91 0.02 -3.02 -9.17
N SER A 92 -0.04 -4.33 -9.12
CA SER A 92 -0.27 -5.16 -10.32
C SER A 92 -1.15 -6.35 -10.01
N ILE A 93 -1.95 -6.73 -11.00
CA ILE A 93 -2.70 -7.98 -10.96
C ILE A 93 -1.74 -9.11 -11.32
N VAL A 94 -1.62 -10.06 -10.41
CA VAL A 94 -0.99 -11.36 -10.65
C VAL A 94 -2.07 -12.43 -10.74
N ASN A 95 -2.05 -13.20 -11.82
CA ASN A 95 -2.90 -14.37 -11.96
C ASN A 95 -2.21 -15.53 -11.24
N GLU A 96 -2.96 -16.29 -10.44
CA GLU A 96 -2.48 -17.60 -9.99
C GLU A 96 -2.48 -18.53 -11.23
N GLU A 97 -1.30 -18.99 -11.64
CA GLU A 97 -1.14 -20.03 -12.68
C GLU A 97 -1.54 -21.42 -12.16
#